data_AF-A0A7J7F119-F1
#
_entry.id   AF-A0A7J7F119-F1
#
_cell.length_a   1.000
_cell.length_b   1.000
_cell.length_c   1.000
_cell.angle_alpha   90.00
_cell.angle_beta   90.00
_cell.angle_gamma   90.00
#
_symmetry.space_group_name_H-M   'P 1'
#
loop_
_entity.id
_entity.type
_entity.pdbx_description
1 polymer ?
#
loop_
_entity_poly.entity_id
_entity_poly.type
_entity_poly.pdbx_seq_one_letter_code
_entity_poly.pdbx_strand_id
1 'polypeptide(L)' 'LQCYQCNRVNASGICVSGGGFCQTKGNQQCFVKKIYKDNIIFYGYRGCSSLCSPMMLFNLNVAVDWKCCNNSSLCNKF' A
#
# COMPACT_ATOMS: atom_id res chain seq x y z
N LEU A 1 -12.99 8.85 -2.38
CA LEU A 1 -12.77 7.94 -1.23
C LEU A 1 -11.44 8.34 -0.60
N GLN A 2 -11.42 8.68 0.69
CA GLN A 2 -10.18 9.14 1.32
C GLN A 2 -9.35 7.92 1.69
N CYS A 3 -8.05 7.91 1.41
CA CYS A 3 -7.14 6.82 1.71
C CYS A 3 -5.95 7.35 2.52
N TYR A 4 -5.29 6.47 3.28
CA TYR A 4 -3.97 6.80 3.84
C TYR A 4 -2.96 6.94 2.70
N GLN A 5 -2.15 7.99 2.75
CA GLN A 5 -0.99 8.20 1.89
C GLN A 5 0.28 8.02 2.72
N CYS A 6 1.23 7.24 2.21
CA CYS A 6 2.58 7.17 2.73
C CYS A 6 3.53 6.64 1.66
N ASN A 7 4.59 7.41 1.40
CA ASN A 7 5.64 7.05 0.46
C ASN A 7 6.60 6.00 1.03
N ARG A 8 6.66 5.84 2.37
CA ARG A 8 7.40 4.73 3.00
C ARG A 8 6.83 4.40 4.38
N VAL A 9 6.31 3.20 4.52
CA VAL A 9 5.89 2.59 5.79
C VAL A 9 6.98 1.62 6.24
N ASN A 10 7.41 1.68 7.51
CA ASN A 10 8.39 0.73 8.03
C ASN A 10 7.73 -0.62 8.40
N ALA A 11 8.53 -1.60 8.82
CA ALA A 11 8.05 -2.94 9.18
C ALA A 11 6.99 -2.94 10.30
N SER A 12 7.01 -1.95 11.19
CA SER A 12 6.03 -1.77 12.28
C SER A 12 4.74 -1.07 11.85
N GLY A 13 4.58 -0.73 10.57
CA GLY A 13 3.40 -0.03 10.07
C GLY A 13 3.40 1.49 10.28
N ILE A 14 4.52 2.07 10.75
CA ILE A 14 4.65 3.51 10.95
C ILE A 14 5.04 4.17 9.63
N CYS A 15 4.33 5.24 9.27
CA CYS A 15 4.69 6.05 8.12
C CYS A 15 5.92 6.89 8.45
N VAL A 16 7.03 6.64 7.75
CA VAL A 16 8.32 7.33 7.98
C VAL A 16 8.62 8.39 6.92
N SER A 17 7.86 8.44 5.82
CA SER A 17 8.03 9.46 4.76
C SER A 17 6.77 9.68 3.95
N GLY A 18 6.49 10.94 3.58
CA GLY A 18 5.36 11.31 2.71
C GLY A 18 3.99 10.97 3.29
N GLY A 19 3.84 11.11 4.62
CA GLY A 19 2.60 10.81 5.32
C GLY A 19 1.50 11.82 5.04
N GLY A 20 0.27 11.34 4.94
CA GLY A 20 -0.91 12.18 4.78
C GLY A 20 -2.11 11.38 4.31
N PHE A 21 -2.96 12.02 3.52
CA PHE A 21 -4.15 11.42 2.93
C PHE A 21 -4.23 11.76 1.44
N CYS A 22 -4.84 10.89 0.66
CA CYS A 22 -5.21 11.16 -0.72
C CYS A 22 -6.71 10.93 -0.89
N GLN A 23 -7.32 11.64 -1.83
CA GLN A 23 -8.71 11.45 -2.23
C GLN A 23 -8.70 10.78 -3.61
N THR A 24 -9.32 9.60 -3.73
CA THR A 24 -9.42 8.93 -5.03
C THR A 24 -10.18 9.79 -6.04
N LYS A 25 -9.71 9.79 -7.29
CA LYS A 25 -10.35 10.45 -8.44
C LYS A 25 -10.55 9.45 -9.58
N GLY A 26 -11.67 9.55 -10.30
CA GLY A 26 -11.97 8.67 -11.43
C GLY A 26 -11.94 7.19 -11.05
N ASN A 27 -11.11 6.40 -11.72
CA ASN A 27 -10.94 4.96 -11.49
C ASN A 27 -9.93 4.60 -10.38
N GLN A 28 -9.40 5.60 -9.66
CA GLN A 28 -8.45 5.34 -8.59
C GLN A 28 -9.08 4.58 -7.42
N GLN A 29 -8.29 3.69 -6.83
CA GLN A 29 -8.64 2.96 -5.61
C GLN A 29 -7.57 3.17 -4.54
N CYS A 30 -7.91 2.92 -3.28
CA CYS A 30 -6.91 2.88 -2.23
C CYS A 30 -6.04 1.63 -2.42
N PHE A 31 -4.74 1.74 -2.17
CA PHE A 31 -3.82 0.62 -2.21
C PHE A 31 -2.95 0.54 -0.96
N VAL A 32 -2.50 -0.68 -0.67
CA VAL A 32 -1.37 -0.97 0.21
C VAL A 32 -0.43 -1.95 -0.49
N LYS A 33 0.87 -1.67 -0.48
CA LYS A 33 1.93 -2.55 -0.98
C LYS A 33 2.86 -2.89 0.16
N LYS A 34 3.03 -4.18 0.44
CA LYS A 34 3.99 -4.68 1.43
C LYS A 34 5.14 -5.36 0.70
N ILE A 35 6.35 -4.98 1.03
CA ILE A 35 7.57 -5.56 0.49
C ILE A 35 8.14 -6.43 1.59
N TYR A 36 8.27 -7.71 1.30
CA TYR A 36 8.88 -8.71 2.16
C TYR A 36 10.29 -8.98 1.65
N LYS A 37 11.22 -9.13 2.58
CA LYS A 37 12.56 -9.65 2.32
C LYS A 37 12.78 -10.84 3.23
N ASP A 38 13.18 -11.98 2.67
CA ASP A 38 13.38 -13.23 3.41
C ASP A 38 12.14 -13.60 4.27
N ASN A 39 10.94 -13.45 3.69
CA ASN A 39 9.62 -13.64 4.32
C ASN A 39 9.28 -12.69 5.49
N ILE A 40 10.10 -11.68 5.76
CA ILE A 40 9.86 -10.66 6.80
C ILE A 40 9.45 -9.36 6.12
N ILE A 41 8.47 -8.64 6.69
CA ILE A 41 8.09 -7.31 6.18
C ILE A 41 9.30 -6.38 6.29
N PHE A 42 9.74 -5.84 5.16
CA PHE A 42 10.85 -4.91 5.10
C PHE A 42 10.35 -3.45 5.14
N TYR A 43 9.44 -3.10 4.23
CA TYR A 43 8.76 -1.80 4.21
C TYR A 43 7.50 -1.89 3.35
N GLY A 44 6.78 -0.79 3.20
CA GLY A 44 5.73 -0.72 2.19
C GLY A 44 5.26 0.69 1.85
N TYR A 45 4.16 0.74 1.12
CA TYR A 45 3.56 1.94 0.56
C TYR A 45 2.05 1.88 0.71
N ARG A 46 1.40 3.05 0.79
CA ARG A 46 -0.06 3.15 0.74
C ARG A 46 -0.46 4.47 0.09
N GLY A 47 -1.56 4.47 -0.64
CA GLY A 47 -2.03 5.66 -1.33
C GLY A 47 -3.20 5.40 -2.25
N CYS A 48 -3.35 6.26 -3.26
CA CYS A 48 -4.37 6.17 -4.29
C CYS A 48 -3.70 5.80 -5.62
N SER A 49 -4.24 4.82 -6.35
CA SER A 49 -3.69 4.40 -7.64
C SER A 49 -4.80 4.04 -8.62
N SER A 50 -4.65 4.45 -9.89
CA SER A 50 -5.52 4.01 -11.00
C SER A 50 -5.13 2.60 -11.49
N LEU A 51 -3.86 2.24 -11.32
CA LEU A 51 -3.35 0.89 -11.54
C LEU A 51 -3.39 0.18 -10.19
N CYS A 52 -4.53 -0.37 -9.80
CA CYS A 52 -4.65 -1.17 -8.58
C CYS A 52 -5.26 -2.52 -8.91
N SER A 53 -4.41 -3.55 -9.01
CA SER A 53 -4.81 -4.93 -9.20
C SER A 53 -4.21 -5.75 -8.06
N PRO A 54 -5.02 -6.36 -7.19
CA PRO A 54 -4.52 -7.19 -6.11
C PRO A 54 -3.67 -8.33 -6.67
N MET A 55 -2.43 -8.45 -6.20
CA MET A 55 -1.51 -9.48 -6.67
C MET A 55 -0.40 -9.74 -5.65
N MET A 56 0.17 -10.93 -5.72
CA MET A 56 1.36 -11.30 -4.97
C MET A 56 2.47 -11.67 -5.96
N LEU A 57 3.57 -10.91 -5.95
CA LEU A 57 4.72 -11.14 -6.81
C LEU A 57 5.88 -11.69 -5.97
N PHE A 58 6.59 -12.66 -6.51
CA PHE A 58 7.73 -13.29 -5.85
C PHE A 58 8.95 -13.24 -6.76
N ASN A 59 10.10 -12.83 -6.22
CA ASN A 59 11.38 -12.89 -6.90
C ASN A 59 12.49 -13.21 -5.91
N LEU A 60 13.02 -14.43 -5.97
CA LEU A 60 14.06 -14.94 -5.07
C LEU A 60 13.70 -14.68 -3.60
N ASN A 61 14.32 -13.66 -3.00
CA ASN A 61 14.19 -13.32 -1.59
C ASN A 61 13.22 -12.15 -1.34
N VAL A 62 12.61 -11.59 -2.38
CA VAL A 62 11.70 -10.45 -2.28
C VAL A 62 10.30 -10.90 -2.69
N ALA A 63 9.31 -10.59 -1.84
CA ALA A 63 7.90 -10.72 -2.20
C ALA A 63 7.19 -9.37 -2.11
N VAL A 64 6.23 -9.13 -2.99
CA VAL A 64 5.40 -7.93 -3.01
C VAL A 64 3.95 -8.34 -2.90
N ASP A 65 3.31 -8.01 -1.78
CA ASP A 65 1.85 -8.15 -1.58
C ASP A 65 1.20 -6.80 -1.89
N TRP A 66 0.46 -6.73 -2.99
CA TRP A 66 -0.30 -5.55 -3.38
C TRP A 66 -1.78 -5.82 -3.17
N LYS A 67 -2.41 -5.02 -2.30
CA LYS A 67 -3.86 -5.06 -2.05
C LYS A 67 -4.52 -3.74 -2.41
N CYS A 68 -5.78 -3.84 -2.82
CA CYS A 68 -6.62 -2.73 -3.25
C CYS A 68 -7.95 -2.77 -2.49
N CYS A 69 -8.51 -1.60 -2.21
CA CYS A 69 -9.82 -1.49 -1.61
C CYS A 69 -10.50 -0.17 -2.05
N ASN A 70 -11.82 -0.23 -2.18
CA ASN A 70 -12.66 0.90 -2.55
C ASN A 70 -14.00 0.94 -1.79
N ASN A 71 -14.16 0.06 -0.79
CA ASN A 71 -15.41 -0.15 -0.05
C ASN A 71 -15.63 0.87 1.08
N SER A 72 -14.57 1.45 1.65
CA SER A 72 -14.67 2.42 2.74
C SER A 72 -13.48 3.39 2.79
N SER A 73 -13.69 4.57 3.38
CA SER A 73 -12.61 5.53 3.61
C SER A 73 -11.59 4.93 4.56
N LEU A 74 -10.30 5.20 4.31
CA LEU A 74 -9.15 4.75 5.09
C LEU A 74 -9.04 3.21 5.15
N CYS A 75 -9.55 2.51 4.13
CA CYS A 75 -9.53 1.05 4.06
C CYS A 75 -8.11 0.45 3.88
N ASN A 76 -7.16 1.23 3.33
CA ASN A 76 -5.80 0.79 3.04
C ASN A 76 -4.87 0.89 4.27
N LYS A 77 -5.27 0.24 5.36
CA LYS A 77 -4.42 0.06 6.54
C LYS A 77 -3.22 -0.82 6.19
N PHE A 78 -2.09 -0.54 6.82
CA PHE A 78 -0.89 -1.35 6.68
C PHE A 78 -1.01 -2.60 7.54
#